data_AF-A0A2V0NLP9-F1
#
_entry.id   AF-A0A2V0NLP9-F1
#
_cell.length_a   1.000
_cell.length_b   1.000
_cell.length_c   1.000
_cell.angle_alpha   90.00
_cell.angle_beta   90.00
_cell.angle_gamma   90.00
#
_symmetry.space_group_name_H-M   'P 1'
#
loop_
_entity.id
_entity.type
_entity.pdbx_description
1 polymer ?
#
loop_
_entity_poly.entity_id
_entity_poly.type
_entity_poly.pdbx_seq_one_letter_code
_entity_poly.pdbx_strand_id
1 'polypeptide(L)'
;MQLLQRRAPFVAASRTSAAARTRRAATTTAAALAHPAASAGSGMSEAGARRKGAILGAIVADAATMPLHWVYKPEVMADLLKSKGRESTPEFYDPPSCPFYQMPLGTLSPYGAEVAALLGYMDARGPARGVEGSSWAACLASYFTDTYPGYRNKSVKTLITNLEAGQAYPACGDPTDTQANMLCKLPPVVARFAGSPEQLAPAVEAAVRAQQAGDEAVEYGLAAAKILEKVVLGDTVKEAMDWAASAPEIPERVRGLVSAAAAAADGPEPFLKVATGFGVACSMPGALQGALAAARRAGADFEGGVRANLLAGGDNCSRGCYVGALLGAAAGGAPAGWVAKVAGGEGYEAAAQRVAEAGAAQQ
;
A
#
# COMPACT_ATOMS: atom_id res chain seq x y z
N MET A 1 -44.34 66.06 -7.33
CA MET A 1 -43.39 66.41 -8.41
C MET A 1 -42.50 65.19 -8.63
N GLN A 2 -42.83 64.23 -9.51
CA GLN A 2 -42.66 64.25 -10.99
C GLN A 2 -41.24 64.72 -11.37
N LEU A 3 -40.40 64.01 -12.13
CA LEU A 3 -40.52 63.02 -13.21
C LEU A 3 -39.28 62.07 -13.13
N LEU A 4 -39.23 60.77 -13.46
CA LEU A 4 -39.87 59.88 -14.46
C LEU A 4 -39.58 60.20 -15.93
N GLN A 5 -38.59 59.51 -16.53
CA GLN A 5 -38.49 59.12 -17.96
C GLN A 5 -37.41 58.01 -18.01
N ARG A 6 -37.62 56.71 -18.28
CA ARG A 6 -38.43 55.92 -19.24
C ARG A 6 -38.09 56.22 -20.71
N ARG A 7 -37.28 55.35 -21.37
CA ARG A 7 -37.71 54.27 -22.30
C ARG A 7 -36.52 53.70 -23.13
N ALA A 8 -36.56 52.37 -23.30
CA ALA A 8 -35.75 51.51 -24.20
C ALA A 8 -36.22 51.64 -25.67
N PRO A 9 -36.07 50.66 -26.62
CA PRO A 9 -35.11 49.55 -26.87
C PRO A 9 -34.64 49.47 -28.36
N PHE A 10 -33.62 48.68 -28.72
CA PHE A 10 -33.49 48.07 -30.08
C PHE A 10 -32.40 46.97 -30.09
N VAL A 11 -32.72 45.66 -30.04
CA VAL A 11 -32.94 44.68 -31.14
C VAL A 11 -31.67 44.24 -31.91
N ALA A 12 -31.21 43.04 -31.52
CA ALA A 12 -30.72 41.86 -32.25
C ALA A 12 -30.08 41.94 -33.66
N ALA A 13 -28.89 41.30 -33.78
CA ALA A 13 -28.57 40.23 -34.75
C ALA A 13 -27.31 39.49 -34.24
N SER A 14 -27.38 38.28 -33.68
CA SER A 14 -27.42 36.98 -34.39
C SER A 14 -26.35 36.83 -35.49
N ARG A 15 -25.20 36.23 -35.13
CA ARG A 15 -24.48 35.25 -35.97
C ARG A 15 -23.79 34.21 -35.10
N THR A 16 -24.48 33.07 -34.99
CA THR A 16 -24.00 31.69 -34.93
C THR A 16 -22.48 31.45 -34.99
N SER A 17 -21.97 30.79 -33.96
CA SER A 17 -20.94 29.73 -34.10
C SER A 17 -21.08 28.77 -32.92
N ALA A 18 -21.99 27.80 -33.08
CA ALA A 18 -22.07 26.63 -32.24
C ALA A 18 -20.88 25.72 -32.56
N ALA A 19 -19.80 25.81 -31.77
CA ALA A 19 -18.81 24.76 -31.73
C ALA A 19 -19.27 23.74 -30.68
N ALA A 20 -19.93 22.70 -31.16
CA ALA A 20 -20.29 21.52 -30.40
C ALA A 20 -19.02 20.87 -29.82
N ARG A 21 -18.74 21.11 -28.54
CA ARG A 21 -17.84 20.24 -27.77
C ARG A 21 -18.67 19.06 -27.26
N THR A 22 -18.70 18.02 -28.09
CA THR A 22 -19.16 16.68 -27.75
C THR A 22 -18.60 16.26 -26.39
N ARG A 23 -19.50 15.96 -25.45
CA ARG A 23 -19.20 15.18 -24.25
C ARG A 23 -18.65 13.83 -24.70
N ARG A 24 -17.33 13.66 -24.67
CA ARG A 24 -16.71 12.35 -24.74
C ARG A 24 -16.75 11.79 -23.33
N ALA A 25 -17.56 10.75 -23.13
CA ALA A 25 -17.48 9.94 -21.93
C ALA A 25 -16.02 9.49 -21.76
N ALA A 26 -15.40 9.88 -20.65
CA ALA A 26 -14.05 9.48 -20.30
C ALA A 26 -14.08 8.03 -19.81
N THR A 27 -14.05 7.09 -20.76
CA THR A 27 -13.62 5.73 -20.50
C THR A 27 -12.10 5.76 -20.36
N THR A 28 -11.61 6.05 -19.15
CA THR A 28 -10.17 5.98 -18.82
C THR A 28 -9.99 5.19 -17.54
N THR A 29 -10.00 3.88 -17.70
CA THR A 29 -9.38 2.91 -16.80
C THR A 29 -8.65 1.94 -17.74
N ALA A 30 -7.38 1.63 -17.43
CA ALA A 30 -6.51 0.66 -18.13
C ALA A 30 -5.57 1.13 -19.27
N ALA A 31 -5.09 2.37 -19.31
CA ALA A 31 -4.16 2.82 -20.36
C ALA A 31 -2.64 2.78 -20.03
N ALA A 32 -2.18 2.13 -18.96
CA ALA A 32 -0.75 2.11 -18.60
C ALA A 32 -0.09 0.71 -18.45
N LEU A 33 -0.73 -0.39 -18.87
CA LEU A 33 -0.13 -1.74 -18.71
C LEU A 33 -0.20 -2.64 -19.96
N ALA A 34 -0.36 -2.08 -21.16
CA ALA A 34 -0.40 -2.89 -22.39
C ALA A 34 0.98 -2.99 -23.07
N HIS A 35 1.69 -4.10 -22.81
CA HIS A 35 2.84 -4.56 -23.61
C HIS A 35 2.68 -6.06 -23.95
N PRO A 36 3.27 -6.53 -25.07
CA PRO A 36 2.92 -7.81 -25.66
C PRO A 36 3.32 -8.98 -24.77
N ALA A 37 2.46 -10.00 -24.74
CA ALA A 37 2.63 -11.23 -23.98
C ALA A 37 3.96 -11.92 -24.31
N ALA A 38 4.84 -12.00 -23.32
CA ALA A 38 6.00 -12.88 -23.35
C ALA A 38 5.52 -14.33 -23.18
N SER A 39 6.22 -15.24 -23.88
CA SER A 39 5.88 -16.66 -24.02
C SER A 39 5.69 -17.38 -22.69
N ALA A 40 4.59 -18.13 -22.59
CA ALA A 40 4.37 -19.13 -21.56
C ALA A 40 5.48 -20.19 -21.62
N GLY A 41 6.30 -20.28 -20.56
CA GLY A 41 7.38 -21.26 -20.45
C GLY A 41 8.14 -21.15 -19.14
N SER A 42 7.96 -22.16 -18.28
CA SER A 42 8.55 -22.44 -16.96
C SER A 42 7.74 -21.93 -15.76
N GLY A 43 7.33 -22.86 -14.89
CA GLY A 43 6.69 -22.53 -13.62
C GLY A 43 7.63 -21.66 -12.79
N MET A 44 7.11 -20.58 -12.23
CA MET A 44 7.86 -19.67 -11.38
C MET A 44 8.52 -20.44 -10.24
N SER A 45 9.80 -20.19 -9.98
CA SER A 45 10.52 -20.79 -8.84
C SER A 45 9.82 -20.44 -7.52
N GLU A 46 10.05 -21.22 -6.46
CA GLU A 46 9.48 -20.91 -5.14
C GLU A 46 9.86 -19.48 -4.70
N ALA A 47 11.13 -19.10 -4.84
CA ALA A 47 11.59 -17.74 -4.56
C ALA A 47 10.87 -16.68 -5.43
N GLY A 48 10.63 -16.96 -6.71
CA GLY A 48 9.82 -16.10 -7.57
C GLY A 48 8.37 -15.97 -7.07
N ALA A 49 7.77 -17.08 -6.62
CA ALA A 49 6.41 -17.09 -6.09
C ALA A 49 6.29 -16.28 -4.80
N ARG A 50 7.28 -16.37 -3.90
CA ARG A 50 7.32 -15.55 -2.69
C ARG A 50 7.51 -14.06 -3.00
N ARG A 51 8.38 -13.71 -3.97
CA ARG A 51 8.55 -12.32 -4.45
C ARG A 51 7.24 -11.75 -5.00
N LYS A 52 6.57 -12.49 -5.91
CA LYS A 52 5.26 -12.09 -6.45
C LYS A 52 4.21 -12.00 -5.35
N GLY A 53 4.20 -12.99 -4.45
CA GLY A 53 3.31 -13.08 -3.31
C GLY A 53 3.43 -11.89 -2.37
N ALA A 54 4.63 -11.36 -2.14
CA ALA A 54 4.82 -10.15 -1.34
C ALA A 54 4.06 -8.94 -1.93
N ILE A 55 4.20 -8.72 -3.24
CA ILE A 55 3.55 -7.59 -3.93
C ILE A 55 2.03 -7.78 -3.95
N LEU A 56 1.57 -8.93 -4.45
CA LEU A 56 0.14 -9.21 -4.57
C LEU A 56 -0.55 -9.28 -3.23
N GLY A 57 0.12 -9.85 -2.23
CA GLY A 57 -0.39 -9.93 -0.87
C GLY A 57 -0.67 -8.55 -0.29
N ALA A 58 0.24 -7.58 -0.48
CA ALA A 58 0.02 -6.21 -0.05
C ALA A 58 -1.21 -5.56 -0.72
N ILE A 59 -1.31 -5.68 -2.06
CA ILE A 59 -2.41 -5.11 -2.85
C ILE A 59 -3.76 -5.74 -2.47
N VAL A 60 -3.80 -7.06 -2.36
CA VAL A 60 -5.01 -7.81 -2.04
C VAL A 60 -5.46 -7.56 -0.61
N ALA A 61 -4.53 -7.54 0.36
CA ALA A 61 -4.85 -7.23 1.74
C ALA A 61 -5.39 -5.80 1.91
N ASP A 62 -4.83 -4.83 1.19
CA ASP A 62 -5.37 -3.46 1.18
C ASP A 62 -6.81 -3.43 0.63
N ALA A 63 -7.05 -3.97 -0.57
CA ALA A 63 -8.38 -4.00 -1.17
C ALA A 63 -9.41 -4.75 -0.32
N ALA A 64 -8.99 -5.84 0.34
CA ALA A 64 -9.82 -6.63 1.24
C ALA A 64 -10.24 -5.86 2.51
N THR A 65 -9.38 -4.97 3.00
CA THR A 65 -9.59 -4.24 4.27
C THR A 65 -10.14 -2.83 4.10
N MET A 66 -9.92 -2.22 2.93
CA MET A 66 -10.40 -0.88 2.54
C MET A 66 -11.86 -0.61 2.92
N PRO A 67 -12.81 -1.54 2.72
CA PRO A 67 -14.22 -1.25 2.99
C PRO A 67 -14.55 -0.93 4.45
N LEU A 68 -13.74 -1.37 5.42
CA LEU A 68 -13.90 -1.07 6.84
C LEU A 68 -12.71 -0.28 7.39
N HIS A 69 -11.99 0.41 6.51
CA HIS A 69 -10.86 1.26 6.86
C HIS A 69 -11.28 2.35 7.86
N TRP A 70 -10.46 2.59 8.89
CA TRP A 70 -10.68 3.60 9.92
C TRP A 70 -11.98 3.46 10.73
N VAL A 71 -12.55 2.26 10.80
CA VAL A 71 -13.50 1.93 11.86
C VAL A 71 -12.70 1.65 13.13
N TYR A 72 -12.52 2.68 13.96
CA TYR A 72 -11.70 2.61 15.18
C TYR A 72 -12.39 1.95 16.37
N LYS A 73 -13.71 2.05 16.44
CA LYS A 73 -14.52 1.59 17.57
C LYS A 73 -14.88 0.11 17.39
N PRO A 74 -14.43 -0.80 18.27
CA PRO A 74 -14.74 -2.23 18.15
C PRO A 74 -16.25 -2.52 18.13
N GLU A 75 -17.03 -1.76 18.89
CA GLU A 75 -18.49 -1.87 18.92
C GLU A 75 -19.12 -1.52 17.57
N VAL A 76 -18.62 -0.48 16.88
CA VAL A 76 -19.10 -0.10 15.54
C VAL A 76 -18.73 -1.18 14.53
N MET A 77 -17.52 -1.73 14.61
CA MET A 77 -17.10 -2.86 13.77
C MET A 77 -18.03 -4.06 13.97
N ALA A 78 -18.29 -4.44 15.23
CA ALA A 78 -19.15 -5.57 15.56
C ALA A 78 -20.59 -5.38 15.05
N ASP A 79 -21.16 -4.18 15.23
CA ASP A 79 -22.51 -3.86 14.77
C ASP A 79 -22.62 -3.91 13.23
N LEU A 80 -21.62 -3.37 12.52
CA LEU A 80 -21.57 -3.45 11.06
C LEU A 80 -21.57 -4.91 10.59
N LEU A 81 -20.67 -5.73 11.11
CA LEU A 81 -20.55 -7.13 10.71
C LEU A 81 -21.82 -7.93 11.03
N LYS A 82 -22.35 -7.77 12.25
CA LYS A 82 -23.59 -8.44 12.69
C LYS A 82 -24.80 -8.05 11.84
N SER A 83 -24.89 -6.80 11.41
CA SER A 83 -26.00 -6.33 10.58
C SER A 83 -26.12 -7.06 9.23
N LYS A 84 -25.04 -7.75 8.80
CA LYS A 84 -24.98 -8.48 7.52
C LYS A 84 -24.55 -9.94 7.65
N GLY A 85 -24.38 -10.47 8.86
CA GLY A 85 -23.89 -11.83 9.08
C GLY A 85 -22.48 -12.06 8.54
N ARG A 86 -21.59 -11.06 8.67
CA ARG A 86 -20.22 -11.05 8.10
C ARG A 86 -19.12 -11.22 9.15
N GLU A 87 -19.46 -11.65 10.37
CA GLU A 87 -18.52 -11.78 11.49
C GLU A 87 -17.34 -12.72 11.18
N SER A 88 -17.55 -13.76 10.37
CA SER A 88 -16.51 -14.72 9.94
C SER A 88 -15.84 -14.39 8.60
N THR A 89 -16.43 -13.46 7.83
CA THR A 89 -15.95 -13.07 6.48
C THR A 89 -15.96 -11.55 6.32
N PRO A 90 -15.25 -10.79 7.17
CA PRO A 90 -15.33 -9.32 7.20
C PRO A 90 -14.67 -8.64 5.98
N GLU A 91 -13.80 -9.33 5.25
CA GLU A 91 -13.12 -8.81 4.06
C GLU A 91 -14.08 -8.42 2.94
N PHE A 92 -13.71 -7.46 2.10
CA PHE A 92 -14.55 -7.03 0.97
C PHE A 92 -16.01 -6.74 1.41
N TYR A 93 -16.18 -6.01 2.52
CA TYR A 93 -17.48 -5.67 3.08
C TYR A 93 -18.27 -4.72 2.16
N ASP A 94 -19.51 -5.07 1.82
CA ASP A 94 -20.31 -4.36 0.81
C ASP A 94 -21.66 -3.88 1.37
N PRO A 95 -22.05 -2.60 1.22
CA PRO A 95 -21.23 -1.48 0.74
C PRO A 95 -20.06 -1.14 1.67
N PRO A 96 -18.94 -0.61 1.09
CA PRO A 96 -17.88 0.02 1.87
C PRO A 96 -18.43 1.05 2.87
N SER A 97 -17.92 0.98 4.09
CA SER A 97 -18.40 1.72 5.26
C SER A 97 -17.26 2.46 5.99
N CYS A 98 -16.19 2.82 5.26
CA CYS A 98 -15.16 3.72 5.77
C CYS A 98 -15.79 5.07 6.14
N PRO A 99 -15.54 5.62 7.34
CA PRO A 99 -16.18 6.86 7.79
C PRO A 99 -15.58 8.14 7.16
N PHE A 100 -14.48 8.05 6.41
CA PHE A 100 -13.75 9.23 5.92
C PHE A 100 -13.73 9.37 4.39
N TYR A 101 -13.97 8.30 3.65
CA TYR A 101 -14.05 8.35 2.20
C TYR A 101 -14.96 7.24 1.65
N GLN A 102 -15.46 7.45 0.44
CA GLN A 102 -16.24 6.45 -0.29
C GLN A 102 -15.48 6.05 -1.55
N MET A 103 -15.30 4.76 -1.71
CA MET A 103 -14.60 4.15 -2.84
C MET A 103 -15.36 2.88 -3.24
N PRO A 104 -15.42 2.52 -4.54
CA PRO A 104 -16.05 1.28 -4.97
C PRO A 104 -15.37 0.06 -4.35
N LEU A 105 -16.14 -1.00 -4.07
CA LEU A 105 -15.59 -2.26 -3.57
C LEU A 105 -14.49 -2.80 -4.51
N GLY A 106 -13.41 -3.34 -3.93
CA GLY A 106 -12.29 -3.89 -4.68
C GLY A 106 -11.25 -2.86 -5.12
N THR A 107 -11.52 -1.56 -4.95
CA THR A 107 -10.51 -0.51 -5.19
C THR A 107 -9.54 -0.41 -4.02
N LEU A 108 -8.37 0.18 -4.28
CA LEU A 108 -7.33 0.36 -3.28
C LEU A 108 -7.61 1.58 -2.40
N SER A 109 -7.22 1.48 -1.14
CA SER A 109 -7.06 2.61 -0.24
C SER A 109 -5.87 3.48 -0.69
N PRO A 110 -5.63 4.68 -0.10
CA PRO A 110 -4.41 5.43 -0.39
C PRO A 110 -3.12 4.64 -0.11
N TYR A 111 -3.14 3.66 0.79
CA TYR A 111 -1.94 2.90 1.14
C TYR A 111 -1.63 1.84 0.06
N GLY A 112 -2.62 1.02 -0.34
CA GLY A 112 -2.48 0.13 -1.49
C GLY A 112 -2.20 0.87 -2.79
N ALA A 113 -2.74 2.08 -2.95
CA ALA A 113 -2.46 2.96 -4.08
C ALA A 113 -0.97 3.36 -4.15
N GLU A 114 -0.29 3.55 -3.02
CA GLU A 114 1.16 3.77 -2.98
C GLU A 114 1.95 2.53 -3.41
N VAL A 115 1.50 1.33 -3.00
CA VAL A 115 2.09 0.05 -3.44
C VAL A 115 1.96 -0.08 -4.96
N ALA A 116 0.77 0.18 -5.50
CA ALA A 116 0.47 0.13 -6.93
C ALA A 116 1.29 1.15 -7.75
N ALA A 117 1.44 2.38 -7.24
CA ALA A 117 2.25 3.40 -7.88
C ALA A 117 3.72 2.97 -7.99
N LEU A 118 4.29 2.43 -6.91
CA LEU A 118 5.69 1.99 -6.90
C LEU A 118 5.90 0.75 -7.78
N LEU A 119 4.95 -0.19 -7.75
CA LEU A 119 4.94 -1.34 -8.66
C LEU A 119 4.96 -0.89 -10.13
N GLY A 120 4.08 0.03 -10.51
CA GLY A 120 4.02 0.58 -11.87
C GLY A 120 5.30 1.33 -12.25
N TYR A 121 5.85 2.14 -11.35
CA TYR A 121 7.13 2.83 -11.54
C TYR A 121 8.29 1.85 -11.80
N MET A 122 8.39 0.79 -11.01
CA MET A 122 9.46 -0.21 -11.13
C MET A 122 9.29 -1.12 -12.35
N ASP A 123 8.05 -1.44 -12.72
CA ASP A 123 7.73 -2.23 -13.91
C ASP A 123 8.09 -1.45 -15.19
N ALA A 124 7.65 -0.19 -15.29
CA ALA A 124 7.91 0.66 -16.46
C ALA A 124 9.41 0.96 -16.70
N ARG A 125 10.23 0.92 -15.65
CA ARG A 125 11.69 1.17 -15.74
C ARG A 125 12.52 -0.07 -16.05
N GLY A 126 11.92 -1.27 -15.96
CA GLY A 126 12.57 -2.53 -16.25
C GLY A 126 13.55 -3.02 -15.15
N PRO A 127 14.26 -4.15 -15.40
CA PRO A 127 15.07 -4.84 -14.40
C PRO A 127 16.37 -4.12 -14.02
N ALA A 128 16.97 -3.37 -14.95
CA ALA A 128 18.32 -2.81 -14.80
C ALA A 128 18.38 -1.49 -14.01
N ARG A 129 17.23 -0.92 -13.62
CA ARG A 129 17.16 0.39 -12.96
C ARG A 129 16.67 0.25 -11.52
N GLY A 130 17.42 0.85 -10.59
CA GLY A 130 17.01 1.03 -9.20
C GLY A 130 15.87 2.06 -9.03
N VAL A 131 15.46 2.25 -7.78
CA VAL A 131 14.55 3.32 -7.38
C VAL A 131 15.35 4.61 -7.26
N GLU A 132 15.01 5.63 -8.05
CA GLU A 132 15.66 6.95 -8.00
C GLU A 132 14.71 7.96 -7.36
N GLY A 133 15.17 8.59 -6.27
CA GLY A 133 14.32 9.36 -5.36
C GLY A 133 13.56 10.51 -6.03
N SER A 134 14.18 11.26 -6.94
CA SER A 134 13.55 12.42 -7.59
C SER A 134 12.46 12.00 -8.55
N SER A 135 12.74 11.05 -9.45
CA SER A 135 11.74 10.54 -10.39
C SER A 135 10.66 9.71 -9.70
N TRP A 136 10.98 9.02 -8.60
CA TRP A 136 9.97 8.35 -7.79
C TRP A 136 9.04 9.36 -7.09
N ALA A 137 9.58 10.39 -6.44
CA ALA A 137 8.77 11.44 -5.81
C ALA A 137 7.80 12.09 -6.81
N ALA A 138 8.29 12.44 -8.00
CA ALA A 138 7.47 13.01 -9.07
C ALA A 138 6.41 12.01 -9.58
N CYS A 139 6.77 10.74 -9.75
CA CYS A 139 5.84 9.70 -10.18
C CYS A 139 4.73 9.47 -9.15
N LEU A 140 5.08 9.40 -7.87
CA LEU A 140 4.11 9.24 -6.78
C LEU A 140 3.14 10.41 -6.71
N ALA A 141 3.64 11.65 -6.80
CA ALA A 141 2.79 12.83 -6.83
C ALA A 141 1.82 12.82 -8.02
N SER A 142 2.34 12.60 -9.24
CA SER A 142 1.51 12.52 -10.46
C SER A 142 0.48 11.38 -10.39
N TYR A 143 0.84 10.23 -9.82
CA TYR A 143 -0.11 9.14 -9.64
C TYR A 143 -1.30 9.57 -8.77
N PHE A 144 -1.05 10.28 -7.67
CA PHE A 144 -2.12 10.75 -6.79
C PHE A 144 -2.88 11.97 -7.32
N THR A 145 -2.28 12.80 -8.19
CA THR A 145 -2.98 13.94 -8.81
C THR A 145 -3.80 13.52 -10.02
N ASP A 146 -3.28 12.62 -10.85
CA ASP A 146 -3.76 12.39 -12.21
C ASP A 146 -4.46 11.04 -12.37
N THR A 147 -4.12 10.04 -11.55
CA THR A 147 -4.57 8.64 -11.74
C THR A 147 -5.47 8.14 -10.62
N TYR A 148 -5.06 8.30 -9.36
CA TYR A 148 -5.78 7.76 -8.22
C TYR A 148 -6.98 8.66 -7.86
N PRO A 149 -8.22 8.16 -7.94
CA PRO A 149 -9.42 8.97 -7.75
C PRO A 149 -9.83 9.15 -6.29
N GLY A 150 -9.15 8.46 -5.36
CA GLY A 150 -9.57 8.33 -3.97
C GLY A 150 -8.98 9.37 -3.01
N TYR A 151 -9.19 9.11 -1.73
CA TYR A 151 -8.72 9.96 -0.64
C TYR A 151 -7.19 10.04 -0.58
N ARG A 152 -6.62 11.26 -0.52
CA ARG A 152 -5.18 11.48 -0.30
C ARG A 152 -4.88 11.62 1.19
N ASN A 153 -4.00 10.76 1.72
CA ASN A 153 -3.52 10.84 3.10
C ASN A 153 -2.64 12.10 3.32
N LYS A 154 -2.34 12.43 4.59
CA LYS A 154 -1.54 13.61 4.94
C LYS A 154 -0.17 13.56 4.25
N SER A 155 0.49 12.41 4.35
CA SER A 155 1.81 12.17 3.81
C SER A 155 1.92 12.48 2.30
N VAL A 156 0.98 11.98 1.48
CA VAL A 156 0.87 12.28 0.04
C VAL A 156 0.56 13.75 -0.21
N LYS A 157 -0.33 14.37 0.58
CA LYS A 157 -0.64 15.80 0.45
C LYS A 157 0.61 16.65 0.69
N THR A 158 1.39 16.34 1.73
CA THR A 158 2.64 17.05 2.03
C THR A 158 3.64 16.91 0.88
N LEU A 159 3.83 15.70 0.35
CA LEU A 159 4.69 15.47 -0.82
C LEU A 159 4.31 16.37 -2.00
N ILE A 160 3.02 16.37 -2.39
CA ILE A 160 2.53 17.19 -3.52
C ILE A 160 2.79 18.67 -3.25
N THR A 161 2.41 19.17 -2.07
CA THR A 161 2.61 20.58 -1.70
C THR A 161 4.09 20.98 -1.72
N ASN A 162 4.98 20.13 -1.22
CA ASN A 162 6.41 20.42 -1.20
C ASN A 162 7.02 20.45 -2.61
N LEU A 163 6.62 19.53 -3.49
CA LEU A 163 7.05 19.53 -4.89
C LEU A 163 6.53 20.77 -5.64
N GLU A 164 5.26 21.17 -5.41
CA GLU A 164 4.67 22.39 -5.97
C GLU A 164 5.39 23.66 -5.45
N ALA A 165 5.92 23.62 -4.23
CA ALA A 165 6.76 24.68 -3.66
C ALA A 165 8.22 24.64 -4.19
N GLY A 166 8.56 23.74 -5.11
CA GLY A 166 9.88 23.62 -5.72
C GLY A 166 10.91 22.86 -4.88
N GLN A 167 10.50 22.20 -3.79
CA GLN A 167 11.40 21.34 -3.04
C GLN A 167 11.67 20.06 -3.84
N ALA A 168 12.94 19.64 -3.90
CA ALA A 168 13.36 18.42 -4.57
C ALA A 168 13.59 17.28 -3.57
N TYR A 169 13.73 16.06 -4.06
CA TYR A 169 14.18 14.94 -3.25
C TYR A 169 15.56 15.24 -2.60
N PRO A 170 15.78 14.88 -1.31
CA PRO A 170 14.82 14.26 -0.38
C PRO A 170 13.96 15.27 0.40
N ALA A 171 14.19 16.58 0.25
CA ALA A 171 13.49 17.63 0.99
C ALA A 171 11.98 17.69 0.72
N CYS A 172 11.50 17.10 -0.38
CA CYS A 172 10.06 17.00 -0.65
C CYS A 172 9.31 16.10 0.33
N GLY A 173 9.99 15.17 1.00
CA GLY A 173 9.39 14.34 2.06
C GLY A 173 9.27 15.09 3.39
N ASP A 174 8.27 14.73 4.20
CA ASP A 174 8.09 15.33 5.53
C ASP A 174 9.11 14.72 6.52
N PRO A 175 10.00 15.51 7.14
CA PRO A 175 11.01 14.99 8.07
C PRO A 175 10.43 14.54 9.42
N THR A 176 9.17 14.89 9.70
CA THR A 176 8.48 14.60 10.96
C THR A 176 7.35 13.59 10.82
N ASP A 177 7.16 13.03 9.62
CA ASP A 177 6.08 12.10 9.35
C ASP A 177 6.38 10.69 9.88
N THR A 178 5.68 10.34 10.95
CA THR A 178 5.76 9.05 11.64
C THR A 178 4.71 8.04 11.17
N GLN A 179 3.99 8.29 10.06
CA GLN A 179 2.98 7.37 9.54
C GLN A 179 3.58 6.10 8.92
N ALA A 180 2.80 5.04 8.82
CA ALA A 180 3.19 3.72 8.32
C ALA A 180 3.45 3.64 6.80
N ASN A 181 3.47 4.77 6.08
CA ASN A 181 3.63 4.84 4.62
C ASN A 181 4.93 4.19 4.13
N MET A 182 6.00 4.18 4.93
CA MET A 182 7.25 3.50 4.60
C MET A 182 7.05 2.01 4.35
N LEU A 183 6.12 1.38 5.07
CA LEU A 183 5.81 -0.04 4.91
C LEU A 183 5.17 -0.36 3.56
N CYS A 184 4.47 0.60 2.96
CA CYS A 184 3.83 0.46 1.65
C CYS A 184 4.87 0.43 0.50
N LYS A 185 6.10 0.90 0.75
CA LYS A 185 7.16 0.92 -0.26
C LYS A 185 7.88 -0.41 -0.37
N LEU A 186 7.85 -1.20 0.70
CA LEU A 186 8.69 -2.38 0.86
C LEU A 186 8.33 -3.52 -0.09
N PRO A 187 7.05 -3.85 -0.37
CA PRO A 187 6.74 -5.08 -1.11
C PRO A 187 7.34 -5.11 -2.53
N PRO A 188 7.19 -4.07 -3.38
CA PRO A 188 7.82 -4.05 -4.70
C PRO A 188 9.35 -3.98 -4.65
N VAL A 189 9.90 -3.21 -3.71
CA VAL A 189 11.36 -3.01 -3.55
C VAL A 189 12.04 -4.32 -3.12
N VAL A 190 11.53 -4.96 -2.08
CA VAL A 190 12.07 -6.23 -1.57
C VAL A 190 11.87 -7.34 -2.60
N ALA A 191 10.72 -7.43 -3.25
CA ALA A 191 10.49 -8.42 -4.29
C ALA A 191 11.51 -8.31 -5.45
N ARG A 192 11.95 -7.10 -5.80
CA ARG A 192 13.00 -6.90 -6.80
C ARG A 192 14.41 -7.18 -6.28
N PHE A 193 14.77 -6.66 -5.11
CA PHE A 193 16.17 -6.59 -4.68
C PHE A 193 16.54 -7.55 -3.54
N ALA A 194 15.64 -8.41 -3.06
CA ALA A 194 15.97 -9.41 -2.04
C ALA A 194 17.17 -10.27 -2.48
N GLY A 195 18.13 -10.46 -1.59
CA GLY A 195 19.40 -11.14 -1.82
C GLY A 195 20.50 -10.27 -2.43
N SER A 196 20.23 -8.98 -2.67
CA SER A 196 21.19 -8.01 -3.21
C SER A 196 21.32 -6.82 -2.25
N PRO A 197 22.04 -6.97 -1.12
CA PRO A 197 22.09 -5.95 -0.06
C PRO A 197 22.59 -4.59 -0.55
N GLU A 198 23.50 -4.57 -1.53
CA GLU A 198 24.03 -3.37 -2.18
C GLU A 198 22.98 -2.60 -2.99
N GLN A 199 21.90 -3.26 -3.41
CA GLN A 199 20.78 -2.65 -4.14
C GLN A 199 19.57 -2.41 -3.23
N LEU A 200 19.29 -3.32 -2.30
CA LEU A 200 18.09 -3.27 -1.46
C LEU A 200 18.08 -2.05 -0.55
N ALA A 201 19.14 -1.80 0.21
CA ALA A 201 19.16 -0.71 1.19
C ALA A 201 19.02 0.68 0.52
N PRO A 202 19.79 1.00 -0.55
CA PRO A 202 19.59 2.27 -1.27
C PRO A 202 18.20 2.42 -1.90
N ALA A 203 17.61 1.33 -2.42
CA ALA A 203 16.28 1.37 -3.01
C ALA A 203 15.19 1.62 -1.95
N VAL A 204 15.31 1.02 -0.77
CA VAL A 204 14.41 1.28 0.37
C VAL A 204 14.52 2.73 0.80
N GLU A 205 15.73 3.24 1.02
CA GLU A 205 15.94 4.63 1.46
C GLU A 205 15.39 5.63 0.43
N ALA A 206 15.67 5.44 -0.86
CA ALA A 206 15.14 6.29 -1.92
C ALA A 206 13.61 6.26 -1.99
N ALA A 207 12.99 5.09 -1.84
CA ALA A 207 11.54 4.94 -1.88
C ALA A 207 10.85 5.61 -0.67
N VAL A 208 11.44 5.51 0.52
CA VAL A 208 10.92 6.09 1.76
C VAL A 208 11.13 7.60 1.80
N ARG A 209 12.34 8.09 1.54
CA ARG A 209 12.68 9.52 1.62
C ARG A 209 11.93 10.40 0.62
N ALA A 210 11.42 9.82 -0.47
CA ALA A 210 10.56 10.53 -1.40
C ALA A 210 9.31 11.12 -0.73
N GLN A 211 8.84 10.54 0.37
CA GLN A 211 7.62 10.97 1.07
C GLN A 211 7.86 11.24 2.56
N GLN A 212 8.78 10.51 3.19
CA GLN A 212 9.13 10.62 4.61
C GLN A 212 10.65 10.82 4.75
N ALA A 213 11.07 12.07 4.88
CA ALA A 213 12.49 12.43 4.85
C ALA A 213 13.23 12.16 6.17
N GLY A 214 12.52 11.83 7.24
CA GLY A 214 13.10 11.61 8.57
C GLY A 214 13.87 10.28 8.66
N ASP A 215 15.03 10.31 9.33
CA ASP A 215 15.88 9.12 9.48
C ASP A 215 15.20 7.99 10.23
N GLU A 216 14.30 8.30 11.17
CA GLU A 216 13.52 7.29 11.88
C GLU A 216 12.62 6.47 10.93
N ALA A 217 12.01 7.11 9.92
CA ALA A 217 11.19 6.40 8.93
C ALA A 217 12.06 5.45 8.07
N VAL A 218 13.26 5.90 7.71
CA VAL A 218 14.23 5.08 6.97
C VAL A 218 14.73 3.93 7.82
N GLU A 219 15.02 4.15 9.10
CA GLU A 219 15.44 3.12 10.06
C GLU A 219 14.40 2.00 10.15
N TYR A 220 13.13 2.36 10.36
CA TYR A 220 12.03 1.39 10.37
C TYR A 220 11.86 0.69 9.02
N GLY A 221 11.94 1.44 7.91
CA GLY A 221 11.83 0.91 6.56
C GLY A 221 12.90 -0.14 6.25
N LEU A 222 14.16 0.13 6.59
CA LEU A 222 15.28 -0.80 6.38
C LEU A 222 15.16 -2.07 7.22
N ALA A 223 14.78 -1.93 8.49
CA ALA A 223 14.59 -3.10 9.37
C ALA A 223 13.41 -3.97 8.91
N ALA A 224 12.29 -3.36 8.53
CA ALA A 224 11.15 -4.07 7.97
C ALA A 224 11.50 -4.71 6.61
N ALA A 225 12.23 -4.02 5.73
CA ALA A 225 12.68 -4.58 4.47
C ALA A 225 13.50 -5.86 4.65
N LYS A 226 14.41 -5.87 5.63
CA LYS A 226 15.21 -7.05 5.99
C LYS A 226 14.36 -8.21 6.50
N ILE A 227 13.32 -7.94 7.29
CA ILE A 227 12.38 -8.98 7.74
C ILE A 227 11.64 -9.59 6.54
N LEU A 228 11.07 -8.74 5.67
CA LEU A 228 10.37 -9.21 4.47
C LEU A 228 11.31 -9.94 3.51
N GLU A 229 12.56 -9.48 3.37
CA GLU A 229 13.59 -10.13 2.56
C GLU A 229 13.82 -11.56 3.01
N LYS A 230 13.97 -11.81 4.32
CA LYS A 230 14.11 -13.17 4.85
C LYS A 230 12.93 -14.07 4.48
N VAL A 231 11.70 -13.56 4.61
CA VAL A 231 10.51 -14.34 4.24
C VAL A 231 10.47 -14.64 2.73
N VAL A 232 10.82 -13.67 1.90
CA VAL A 232 10.94 -13.82 0.45
C VAL A 232 12.01 -14.85 0.06
N LEU A 233 13.11 -14.92 0.81
CA LEU A 233 14.24 -15.82 0.54
C LEU A 233 14.08 -17.23 1.12
N GLY A 234 13.04 -17.51 1.90
CA GLY A 234 12.74 -18.87 2.34
C GLY A 234 12.27 -19.01 3.78
N ASP A 235 12.59 -18.05 4.64
CA ASP A 235 12.24 -18.13 6.07
C ASP A 235 10.71 -18.03 6.26
N THR A 236 10.21 -18.63 7.34
CA THR A 236 8.88 -18.31 7.85
C THR A 236 8.86 -16.91 8.46
N VAL A 237 7.66 -16.32 8.61
CA VAL A 237 7.51 -15.03 9.32
C VAL A 237 8.07 -15.10 10.74
N LYS A 238 7.91 -16.26 11.40
CA LYS A 238 8.42 -16.49 12.75
C LYS A 238 9.96 -16.43 12.77
N GLU A 239 10.62 -17.18 11.90
CA GLU A 239 12.09 -17.23 11.81
C GLU A 239 12.67 -15.85 11.45
N ALA A 240 12.08 -15.15 10.48
CA ALA A 240 12.51 -13.81 10.11
C ALA A 240 12.42 -12.81 11.28
N MET A 241 11.36 -12.89 12.08
CA MET A 241 11.21 -12.05 13.28
C MET A 241 12.15 -12.45 14.41
N ASP A 242 12.34 -13.74 14.66
CA ASP A 242 13.27 -14.24 15.70
C ASP A 242 14.72 -13.81 15.37
N TRP A 243 15.10 -13.90 14.09
CA TRP A 243 16.37 -13.35 13.61
C TRP A 243 16.43 -11.83 13.85
N ALA A 244 15.43 -11.06 13.41
CA ALA A 244 15.46 -9.60 13.51
C ALA A 244 15.47 -9.10 14.97
N ALA A 245 14.92 -9.87 15.92
CA ALA A 245 14.98 -9.55 17.35
C ALA A 245 16.40 -9.65 17.95
N SER A 246 17.33 -10.34 17.29
CA SER A 246 18.70 -10.59 17.80
C SER A 246 19.82 -10.14 16.86
N ALA A 247 19.50 -9.85 15.60
CA ALA A 247 20.46 -9.48 14.56
C ALA A 247 21.14 -8.11 14.83
N PRO A 248 22.48 -8.05 15.02
CA PRO A 248 23.19 -6.81 15.36
C PRO A 248 23.05 -5.70 14.31
N GLU A 249 22.79 -6.05 13.05
CA GLU A 249 22.53 -5.12 11.95
C GLU A 249 21.15 -4.45 11.99
N ILE A 250 20.22 -4.95 12.81
CA ILE A 250 18.96 -4.29 13.10
C ILE A 250 19.19 -3.34 14.29
N PRO A 251 18.82 -2.05 14.21
CA PRO A 251 19.00 -1.11 15.31
C PRO A 251 18.38 -1.61 16.63
N GLU A 252 19.07 -1.40 17.75
CA GLU A 252 18.67 -1.95 19.06
C GLU A 252 17.23 -1.61 19.45
N ARG A 253 16.82 -0.36 19.21
CA ARG A 253 15.44 0.08 19.43
C ARG A 253 14.45 -0.76 18.61
N VAL A 254 14.74 -1.00 17.34
CA VAL A 254 13.87 -1.80 16.46
C VAL A 254 13.88 -3.26 16.88
N ARG A 255 15.02 -3.83 17.29
CA ARG A 255 15.08 -5.19 17.87
C ARG A 255 14.15 -5.34 19.07
N GLY A 256 14.14 -4.36 19.97
CA GLY A 256 13.23 -4.33 21.12
C GLY A 256 11.75 -4.32 20.70
N LEU A 257 11.39 -3.55 19.67
CA LEU A 257 10.03 -3.50 19.14
C LEU A 257 9.60 -4.82 18.48
N VAL A 258 10.50 -5.44 17.70
CA VAL A 258 10.29 -6.76 17.08
C VAL A 258 10.13 -7.84 18.15
N SER A 259 10.99 -7.83 19.18
CA SER A 259 10.91 -8.76 20.31
C SER A 259 9.58 -8.63 21.06
N ALA A 260 9.13 -7.40 21.34
CA ALA A 260 7.83 -7.15 21.95
C ALA A 260 6.66 -7.63 21.07
N ALA A 261 6.72 -7.40 19.75
CA ALA A 261 5.71 -7.90 18.82
C ALA A 261 5.70 -9.44 18.76
N ALA A 262 6.86 -10.08 18.77
CA ALA A 262 7.00 -11.54 18.79
C ALA A 262 6.43 -12.15 20.07
N ALA A 263 6.79 -11.60 21.24
CA ALA A 263 6.28 -12.06 22.52
C ALA A 263 4.75 -11.89 22.63
N ALA A 264 4.21 -10.76 22.16
CA ALA A 264 2.76 -10.54 22.14
C ALA A 264 2.04 -11.48 21.16
N ALA A 265 2.66 -11.76 20.01
CA ALA A 265 2.13 -12.70 19.02
C ALA A 265 2.03 -14.12 19.60
N ASP A 266 3.06 -14.57 20.31
CA ASP A 266 3.13 -15.93 20.89
C ASP A 266 2.29 -16.05 22.19
N GLY A 267 1.86 -14.93 22.77
CA GLY A 267 1.02 -14.89 23.96
C GLY A 267 -0.46 -15.25 23.70
N PRO A 268 -1.23 -15.60 24.75
CA PRO A 268 -2.60 -16.11 24.62
C PRO A 268 -3.66 -15.02 24.38
N GLU A 269 -3.28 -13.74 24.46
CA GLU A 269 -4.22 -12.62 24.39
C GLU A 269 -4.89 -12.53 23.01
N PRO A 270 -6.19 -12.22 22.91
CA PRO A 270 -6.86 -11.99 21.63
C PRO A 270 -6.15 -10.92 20.80
N PHE A 271 -6.08 -11.10 19.48
CA PHE A 271 -5.29 -10.21 18.62
C PHE A 271 -5.76 -8.75 18.67
N LEU A 272 -7.07 -8.52 18.79
CA LEU A 272 -7.63 -7.17 18.98
C LEU A 272 -7.00 -6.46 20.19
N LYS A 273 -6.79 -7.17 21.31
CA LYS A 273 -6.18 -6.60 22.51
C LYS A 273 -4.68 -6.34 22.32
N VAL A 274 -3.98 -7.24 21.63
CA VAL A 274 -2.57 -7.03 21.25
C VAL A 274 -2.42 -5.80 20.36
N ALA A 275 -3.20 -5.70 19.29
CA ALA A 275 -3.16 -4.57 18.36
C ALA A 275 -3.53 -3.25 19.05
N THR A 276 -4.54 -3.27 19.94
CA THR A 276 -4.91 -2.09 20.74
C THR A 276 -3.78 -1.65 21.68
N GLY A 277 -3.07 -2.61 22.27
CA GLY A 277 -1.91 -2.33 23.14
C GLY A 277 -0.75 -1.63 22.43
N PHE A 278 -0.54 -1.91 21.14
CA PHE A 278 0.44 -1.20 20.31
C PHE A 278 -0.09 0.12 19.72
N GLY A 279 -1.41 0.29 19.69
CA GLY A 279 -2.10 1.37 19.02
C GLY A 279 -2.52 0.98 17.60
N VAL A 280 -3.80 1.24 17.28
CA VAL A 280 -4.41 0.88 15.98
C VAL A 280 -4.46 2.05 14.99
N ALA A 281 -3.76 3.14 15.27
CA ALA A 281 -3.61 4.27 14.35
C ALA A 281 -2.44 4.04 13.36
N CYS A 282 -2.24 5.01 12.47
CA CYS A 282 -1.22 4.97 11.42
C CYS A 282 0.23 5.15 11.91
N SER A 283 0.44 5.57 13.15
CA SER A 283 1.76 5.99 13.64
C SER A 283 2.67 4.82 14.00
N MET A 284 3.95 4.99 13.70
CA MET A 284 5.04 4.16 14.20
C MET A 284 5.30 4.45 15.68
N PRO A 285 5.78 3.46 16.47
CA PRO A 285 6.09 2.09 16.07
C PRO A 285 4.88 1.14 16.05
N GLY A 286 3.71 1.58 16.52
CA GLY A 286 2.54 0.72 16.71
C GLY A 286 2.08 -0.01 15.46
N ALA A 287 2.10 0.68 14.31
CA ALA A 287 1.74 0.08 13.03
C ALA A 287 2.65 -1.11 12.65
N LEU A 288 3.97 -0.98 12.85
CA LEU A 288 4.94 -2.07 12.60
C LEU A 288 4.72 -3.24 13.57
N GLN A 289 4.59 -2.96 14.86
CA GLN A 289 4.39 -4.01 15.86
C GLN A 289 3.08 -4.78 15.62
N GLY A 290 1.99 -4.07 15.33
CA GLY A 290 0.71 -4.67 14.98
C GLY A 290 0.78 -5.54 13.73
N ALA A 291 1.46 -5.07 12.67
CA ALA A 291 1.62 -5.83 11.43
C ALA A 291 2.47 -7.10 11.64
N LEU A 292 3.60 -6.99 12.35
CA LEU A 292 4.46 -8.13 12.66
C LEU A 292 3.73 -9.17 13.53
N ALA A 293 3.01 -8.71 14.57
CA ALA A 293 2.27 -9.61 15.44
C ALA A 293 1.12 -10.34 14.71
N ALA A 294 0.41 -9.65 13.81
CA ALA A 294 -0.62 -10.26 12.96
C ALA A 294 -0.02 -11.36 12.07
N ALA A 295 1.05 -11.02 11.35
CA ALA A 295 1.68 -11.93 10.40
C ALA A 295 2.29 -13.15 11.10
N ARG A 296 2.94 -12.97 12.26
CA ARG A 296 3.52 -14.08 13.04
C ARG A 296 2.47 -15.07 13.54
N ARG A 297 1.33 -14.56 14.04
CA ARG A 297 0.22 -15.41 14.51
C ARG A 297 -0.40 -16.23 13.38
N ALA A 298 -0.53 -15.62 12.22
CA ALA A 298 -1.10 -16.27 11.05
C ALA A 298 -0.13 -17.24 10.36
N GLY A 299 1.18 -17.00 10.42
CA GLY A 299 2.17 -17.81 9.75
C GLY A 299 2.03 -17.71 8.23
N ALA A 300 1.44 -18.75 7.61
CA ALA A 300 1.11 -18.77 6.18
C ALA A 300 -0.40 -18.65 5.90
N ASP A 301 -1.25 -18.52 6.93
CA ASP A 301 -2.68 -18.30 6.76
C ASP A 301 -2.98 -16.84 6.34
N PHE A 302 -2.94 -16.61 5.03
CA PHE A 302 -3.19 -15.30 4.44
C PHE A 302 -4.55 -14.72 4.85
N GLU A 303 -5.64 -15.50 4.71
CA GLU A 303 -6.98 -14.99 4.96
C GLU A 303 -7.18 -14.70 6.45
N GLY A 304 -6.78 -15.62 7.33
CA GLY A 304 -6.90 -15.44 8.78
C GLY A 304 -6.11 -14.24 9.29
N GLY A 305 -4.88 -14.05 8.80
CA GLY A 305 -4.05 -12.91 9.18
C GLY A 305 -4.60 -11.56 8.70
N VAL A 306 -5.08 -11.49 7.45
CA VAL A 306 -5.73 -10.26 6.94
C VAL A 306 -7.03 -9.97 7.67
N ARG A 307 -7.87 -10.98 7.93
CA ARG A 307 -9.11 -10.83 8.71
C ARG A 307 -8.81 -10.36 10.14
N ALA A 308 -7.79 -10.91 10.79
CA ALA A 308 -7.38 -10.49 12.13
C ALA A 308 -6.93 -9.01 12.15
N ASN A 309 -6.13 -8.57 11.18
CA ASN A 309 -5.75 -7.16 11.02
C ASN A 309 -6.97 -6.25 10.75
N LEU A 310 -7.91 -6.69 9.92
CA LEU A 310 -9.14 -5.95 9.63
C LEU A 310 -9.98 -5.73 10.89
N LEU A 311 -10.21 -6.79 11.65
CA LEU A 311 -11.01 -6.79 12.87
C LEU A 311 -10.35 -6.00 14.01
N ALA A 312 -9.03 -5.81 13.97
CA ALA A 312 -8.35 -4.88 14.88
C ALA A 312 -8.74 -3.41 14.65
N GLY A 313 -9.38 -3.08 13.52
CA GLY A 313 -9.93 -1.76 13.25
C GLY A 313 -8.86 -0.69 13.04
N GLY A 314 -9.26 0.58 13.15
CA GLY A 314 -8.37 1.72 12.96
C GLY A 314 -7.72 1.77 11.57
N ASP A 315 -6.45 2.12 11.50
CA ASP A 315 -5.68 2.22 10.25
C ASP A 315 -5.26 0.83 9.71
N ASN A 316 -6.25 -0.03 9.47
CA ASN A 316 -6.04 -1.41 9.05
C ASN A 316 -5.44 -1.54 7.64
N CYS A 317 -5.61 -0.57 6.75
CA CYS A 317 -5.07 -0.65 5.38
C CYS A 317 -3.56 -0.42 5.34
N SER A 318 -3.04 0.57 6.06
CA SER A 318 -1.59 0.83 6.09
C SER A 318 -0.82 -0.35 6.68
N ARG A 319 -1.29 -0.88 7.81
CA ARG A 319 -0.76 -2.13 8.40
C ARG A 319 -0.99 -3.30 7.47
N GLY A 320 -2.17 -3.37 6.86
CA GLY A 320 -2.61 -4.43 5.96
C GLY A 320 -1.70 -4.61 4.76
N CYS A 321 -1.12 -3.53 4.21
CA CYS A 321 -0.13 -3.62 3.15
C CYS A 321 1.08 -4.49 3.57
N TYR A 322 1.60 -4.30 4.78
CA TYR A 322 2.76 -5.05 5.26
C TYR A 322 2.41 -6.45 5.77
N VAL A 323 1.25 -6.61 6.44
CA VAL A 323 0.69 -7.91 6.80
C VAL A 323 0.52 -8.78 5.56
N GLY A 324 -0.14 -8.22 4.53
CA GLY A 324 -0.36 -8.89 3.26
C GLY A 324 0.95 -9.24 2.56
N ALA A 325 1.97 -8.37 2.62
CA ALA A 325 3.27 -8.66 2.03
C ALA A 325 3.96 -9.86 2.70
N LEU A 326 4.01 -9.90 4.03
CA LEU A 326 4.62 -11.00 4.78
C LEU A 326 3.88 -12.31 4.54
N LEU A 327 2.54 -12.29 4.64
CA LEU A 327 1.72 -13.49 4.47
C LEU A 327 1.72 -13.98 3.02
N GLY A 328 1.65 -13.06 2.06
CA GLY A 328 1.70 -13.39 0.64
C GLY A 328 3.06 -13.96 0.25
N ALA A 329 4.16 -13.43 0.80
CA ALA A 329 5.48 -14.02 0.62
C ALA A 329 5.56 -15.43 1.24
N ALA A 330 5.08 -15.61 2.48
CA ALA A 330 5.10 -16.89 3.17
C ALA A 330 4.23 -17.97 2.49
N ALA A 331 3.09 -17.59 1.91
CA ALA A 331 2.18 -18.49 1.20
C ALA A 331 2.53 -18.68 -0.29
N GLY A 332 3.45 -17.87 -0.85
CA GLY A 332 3.76 -17.87 -2.28
C GLY A 332 2.66 -17.23 -3.17
N GLY A 333 1.74 -16.47 -2.58
CA GLY A 333 0.62 -15.84 -3.27
C GLY A 333 -0.51 -15.39 -2.35
N ALA A 334 -1.51 -14.71 -2.93
CA ALA A 334 -2.77 -14.39 -2.27
C ALA A 334 -3.90 -15.29 -2.83
N PRO A 335 -5.02 -15.50 -2.10
CA PRO A 335 -6.13 -16.31 -2.58
C PRO A 335 -6.67 -15.82 -3.93
N ALA A 336 -6.76 -16.70 -4.94
CA ALA A 336 -7.22 -16.32 -6.28
C ALA A 336 -8.61 -15.67 -6.28
N GLY A 337 -9.52 -16.15 -5.43
CA GLY A 337 -10.85 -15.56 -5.25
C GLY A 337 -10.85 -14.15 -4.66
N TRP A 338 -9.78 -13.76 -3.94
CA TRP A 338 -9.59 -12.39 -3.47
C TRP A 338 -8.91 -11.53 -4.53
N VAL A 339 -7.93 -12.07 -5.26
CA VAL A 339 -7.30 -11.38 -6.41
C VAL A 339 -8.36 -10.95 -7.43
N ALA A 340 -9.30 -11.84 -7.77
CA ALA A 340 -10.38 -11.56 -8.71
C ALA A 340 -11.36 -10.46 -8.24
N LYS A 341 -11.37 -10.13 -6.94
CA LYS A 341 -12.19 -9.04 -6.38
C LYS A 341 -11.45 -7.70 -6.40
N VAL A 342 -10.15 -7.67 -6.70
CA VAL A 342 -9.39 -6.42 -6.80
C VAL A 342 -9.63 -5.77 -8.15
N ALA A 343 -10.06 -4.50 -8.14
CA ALA A 343 -10.21 -3.72 -9.35
C ALA A 343 -8.84 -3.56 -10.03
N GLY A 344 -8.71 -4.07 -11.27
CA GLY A 344 -7.43 -4.10 -11.99
C GLY A 344 -6.46 -5.21 -11.53
N GLY A 345 -6.94 -6.21 -10.79
CA GLY A 345 -6.15 -7.31 -10.22
C GLY A 345 -5.22 -8.01 -11.22
N GLU A 346 -5.72 -8.33 -12.42
CA GLU A 346 -4.91 -8.97 -13.48
C GLU A 346 -3.70 -8.12 -13.90
N GLY A 347 -3.87 -6.80 -13.97
CA GLY A 347 -2.79 -5.87 -14.30
C GLY A 347 -1.72 -5.82 -13.20
N TYR A 348 -2.16 -5.81 -11.94
CA TYR A 348 -1.24 -5.87 -10.79
C TYR A 348 -0.50 -7.20 -10.73
N GLU A 349 -1.15 -8.32 -11.01
CA GLU A 349 -0.51 -9.63 -11.06
C GLU A 349 0.54 -9.71 -12.17
N ALA A 350 0.22 -9.24 -13.37
CA ALA A 350 1.18 -9.23 -14.47
C ALA A 350 2.40 -8.35 -14.18
N ALA A 351 2.20 -7.16 -13.58
CA ALA A 351 3.31 -6.30 -13.17
C ALA A 351 4.13 -6.91 -12.02
N ALA A 352 3.47 -7.52 -11.03
CA ALA A 352 4.14 -8.21 -9.93
C ALA A 352 5.00 -9.38 -10.42
N GLN A 353 4.51 -10.15 -11.39
CA GLN A 353 5.28 -11.22 -12.04
C GLN A 353 6.57 -10.68 -12.66
N ARG A 354 6.49 -9.64 -13.51
CA ARG A 354 7.66 -9.04 -14.16
C ARG A 354 8.66 -8.46 -13.15
N VAL A 355 8.16 -7.80 -12.10
CA VAL A 355 9.02 -7.26 -11.04
C VAL A 355 9.72 -8.37 -10.26
N ALA A 356 9.03 -9.47 -9.96
CA ALA A 356 9.57 -10.61 -9.23
C ALA A 356 10.61 -11.41 -10.04
N GLU A 357 10.32 -11.70 -11.31
CA GLU A 357 11.24 -12.42 -12.23
C GLU A 357 12.55 -11.65 -12.42
N ALA A 358 12.46 -10.33 -12.58
CA ALA A 358 13.61 -9.45 -12.66
C ALA A 358 14.53 -9.54 -11.42
N GLY A 359 13.98 -9.81 -10.23
CA GLY A 359 14.76 -10.01 -9.01
C GLY A 359 15.38 -11.40 -8.91
N ALA A 360 14.68 -12.44 -9.37
CA ALA A 360 15.21 -13.81 -9.39
C ALA A 360 16.38 -13.97 -10.37
N ALA A 361 16.39 -13.23 -11.48
CA ALA A 361 17.45 -13.29 -12.49
C ALA A 361 18.77 -12.62 -12.05
N GLN A 362 18.80 -11.91 -10.92
CA GLN A 362 19.99 -11.24 -10.38
C GLN A 362 20.76 -12.09 -9.36
N GLN A 363 20.24 -13.27 -9.01
CA GLN A 363 20.84 -14.24 -8.07
C GLN A 363 21.51 -15.39 -8.84
#